data_AF-A0A7Z2PN48-F1
#
_entry.id   AF-A0A7Z2PN48-F1
#
_cell.length_a   1.000
_cell.length_b   1.000
_cell.length_c   1.000
_cell.angle_alpha   90.00
_cell.angle_beta   90.00
_cell.angle_gamma   90.00
#
_symmetry.space_group_name_H-M   'P 1'
#
loop_
_entity.id
_entity.type
_entity.pdbx_description
1 polymer ?
#
loop_
_entity_poly.entity_id
_entity_poly.type
_entity_poly.pdbx_seq_one_letter_code
_entity_poly.pdbx_strand_id
1 'polypeptide(L)' 'MLKAIDRVMYAYTMIVNLTPDEVQATRQRLAAHLAGIVADEKALAVEGMRYLRGPDRVARRRTTGKTL' A
#
# COMPACT_ATOMS: atom_id res chain seq x y z
N MET A 1 15.47 -0.73 2.48
CA MET A 1 14.12 -0.60 3.09
C MET A 1 13.48 0.78 2.83
N LEU A 2 14.06 1.90 3.28
CA LEU A 2 13.44 3.24 3.09
C LEU A 2 13.12 3.56 1.61
N LYS A 3 14.06 3.32 0.70
CA LYS A 3 13.84 3.46 -0.75
C LYS A 3 12.68 2.62 -1.28
N ALA A 4 12.50 1.40 -0.76
CA ALA A 4 11.37 0.54 -1.12
C ALA A 4 10.05 1.15 -0.62
N ILE A 5 10.02 1.67 0.62
CA ILE A 5 8.85 2.34 1.19
C ILE A 5 8.47 3.58 0.37
N ASP A 6 9.41 4.46 0.04
CA ASP A 6 9.11 5.66 -0.76
C ASP A 6 8.58 5.28 -2.16
N ARG A 7 9.18 4.26 -2.80
CA ARG A 7 8.72 3.77 -4.11
C ARG A 7 7.30 3.20 -4.05
N VAL A 8 7.00 2.41 -3.02
CA VAL A 8 5.65 1.84 -2.80
C VAL A 8 4.65 2.95 -2.53
N MET A 9 4.97 3.89 -1.63
CA MET A 9 4.07 4.99 -1.28
C MET A 9 3.79 5.89 -2.49
N TYR A 10 4.81 6.25 -3.28
CA TYR A 10 4.64 7.01 -4.50
C TYR A 10 3.71 6.32 -5.50
N ALA A 11 3.97 5.04 -5.80
CA ALA A 11 3.11 4.29 -6.72
C ALA A 11 1.69 4.11 -6.17
N TYR A 12 1.54 3.95 -4.87
CA TYR A 12 0.26 3.72 -4.21
C TYR A 12 -0.61 4.98 -4.16
N THR A 13 -0.04 6.17 -3.89
CA THR A 13 -0.79 7.43 -3.92
C THR A 13 -1.20 7.84 -5.33
N MET A 14 -0.51 7.35 -6.37
CA MET A 14 -0.98 7.52 -7.76
C MET A 14 -2.27 6.74 -8.08
N ILE A 15 -2.55 5.66 -7.34
CA ILE A 15 -3.71 4.78 -7.58
C ILE A 15 -4.79 4.86 -6.50
N VAL A 16 -4.49 5.48 -5.36
CA VAL A 16 -5.40 5.68 -4.23
C VAL A 16 -5.28 7.12 -3.78
N ASN A 17 -6.41 7.83 -3.71
CA ASN A 17 -6.45 9.16 -3.13
C ASN A 17 -6.43 9.03 -1.60
N LEU A 18 -5.36 9.48 -0.96
CA LEU A 18 -5.19 9.49 0.49
C LEU A 18 -5.09 10.93 0.97
N THR A 19 -5.65 11.19 2.14
CA THR A 19 -5.37 12.42 2.88
C THR A 19 -3.93 12.39 3.43
N PRO A 20 -3.34 13.55 3.79
CA PRO A 20 -1.99 13.61 4.35
C PRO A 20 -1.80 12.74 5.61
N ASP A 21 -2.84 12.65 6.46
CA ASP A 21 -2.83 11.81 7.65
C ASP A 21 -2.79 10.32 7.28
N GLU A 22 -3.62 9.90 6.32
CA GLU A 22 -3.64 8.53 5.82
C GLU A 22 -2.34 8.12 5.13
N VAL A 23 -1.65 9.05 4.45
CA VAL A 23 -0.31 8.81 3.89
C VAL A 23 0.66 8.43 5.00
N GLN A 24 0.67 9.18 6.11
CA GLN A 24 1.58 8.93 7.22
C GLN A 24 1.23 7.64 7.97
N ALA A 25 -0.05 7.39 8.22
CA ALA A 25 -0.51 6.15 8.82
C ALA A 25 -0.18 4.92 7.93
N THR A 26 -0.38 5.04 6.62
CA THR A 26 -0.05 3.97 5.65
C THR A 26 1.45 3.70 5.59
N ARG A 27 2.27 4.75 5.58
CA ARG A 27 3.74 4.64 5.60
C ARG A 27 4.24 3.90 6.84
N GLN A 28 3.67 4.20 8.01
CA GLN A 28 4.02 3.53 9.27
C GLN A 28 3.64 2.05 9.27
N ARG A 29 2.42 1.71 8.83
CA ARG A 29 1.97 0.31 8.70
C ARG A 29 2.84 -0.48 7.71
N LEU A 30 3.17 0.13 6.58
CA LEU A 30 4.06 -0.47 5.58
C LEU A 30 5.47 -0.71 6.14
N ALA A 31 6.03 0.28 6.85
CA ALA A 31 7.33 0.13 7.49
C ALA A 31 7.35 -1.01 8.51
N ALA A 32 6.30 -1.11 9.34
CA ALA A 32 6.15 -2.19 10.31
C ALA A 32 6.05 -3.58 9.63
N HIS A 33 5.28 -3.70 8.53
CA HIS A 33 5.17 -4.95 7.76
C HIS A 33 6.52 -5.41 7.20
N LEU A 34 7.30 -4.47 6.65
CA LEU A 34 8.59 -4.78 6.01
C LEU A 34 9.75 -4.98 7.00
N ALA A 35 9.62 -4.56 8.27
CA ALA A 35 10.70 -4.58 9.25
C ALA A 35 11.24 -5.99 9.57
N GLY A 36 10.41 -7.03 9.43
CA GLY A 36 10.80 -8.42 9.65
C GLY A 36 11.29 -9.15 8.40
N ILE A 37 11.36 -8.48 7.24
CA ILE A 37 11.62 -9.13 5.96
C ILE A 37 13.05 -8.80 5.50
N VAL A 38 13.90 -9.82 5.42
CA VAL A 38 15.26 -9.70 4.87
C VAL A 38 15.22 -10.00 3.38
N ALA A 39 15.16 -8.94 2.57
CA ALA A 39 15.16 -9.05 1.11
C ALA A 39 15.71 -7.77 0.46
N ASP A 40 16.09 -7.86 -0.82
CA ASP A 40 16.51 -6.70 -1.60
C ASP A 40 15.39 -5.67 -1.79
N GLU A 41 15.77 -4.43 -2.10
CA GLU A 41 14.84 -3.31 -2.28
C GLU A 41 13.69 -3.64 -3.25
N LYS A 42 13.98 -4.29 -4.38
CA LYS A 42 12.98 -4.67 -5.38
C LYS A 42 11.96 -5.65 -4.81
N ALA A 43 12.42 -6.64 -4.05
CA ALA A 43 11.56 -7.64 -3.42
C ALA A 43 10.68 -6.99 -2.33
N LEU A 44 11.27 -6.12 -1.50
CA LEU A 44 10.53 -5.35 -0.50
C LEU A 44 9.47 -4.43 -1.12
N ALA A 45 9.75 -3.83 -2.27
CA ALA A 45 8.78 -2.98 -2.98
C ALA A 45 7.60 -3.79 -3.54
N VAL A 46 7.87 -4.97 -4.12
CA VAL A 46 6.81 -5.87 -4.61
C VAL A 46 5.94 -6.35 -3.45
N GLU A 47 6.55 -6.79 -2.35
CA GLU A 47 5.84 -7.24 -1.16
C GLU A 47 5.03 -6.11 -0.52
N GLY A 48 5.61 -4.90 -0.43
CA GLY A 48 4.91 -3.72 0.08
C GLY A 48 3.67 -3.35 -0.75
N MET A 49 3.78 -3.38 -2.09
CA MET A 49 2.61 -3.17 -2.96
C MET A 49 1.56 -4.26 -2.80
N ARG A 50 1.97 -5.52 -2.63
CA ARG A 50 1.06 -6.64 -2.37
C ARG A 50 0.29 -6.43 -1.06
N TYR A 51 1.00 -6.08 0.01
CA TYR A 51 0.42 -5.80 1.32
C TYR A 51 -0.63 -4.67 1.25
N LEU A 52 -0.30 -3.52 0.64
CA LEU A 52 -1.20 -2.37 0.55
C LEU A 52 -2.42 -2.59 -0.36
N ARG A 53 -2.28 -3.46 -1.37
CA ARG A 53 -3.39 -3.81 -2.25
C ARG A 53 -4.31 -4.86 -1.62
N GLY A 54 -3.78 -5.69 -0.72
CA GLY A 54 -4.48 -6.82 -0.14
C GLY A 54 -4.92 -7.84 -1.20
N PRO A 55 -5.48 -8.99 -0.79
CA PRO A 55 -6.17 -9.91 -1.71
C PRO A 55 -7.47 -9.31 -2.29
N ASP A 56 -7.96 -8.21 -1.71
CA ASP A 56 -9.37 -7.80 -1.77
C ASP A 56 -9.69 -6.65 -2.74
N ARG A 57 -8.69 -5.99 -3.36
CA ARG A 57 -9.00 -4.90 -4.32
C ARG A 57 -9.67 -5.36 -5.63
N VAL A 58 -9.67 -6.66 -5.92
CA VAL A 58 -10.51 -7.23 -6.97
C VAL A 58 -11.96 -7.43 -6.46
N ALA A 59 -12.13 -7.74 -5.18
CA ALA A 59 -13.44 -7.99 -4.56
C ALA A 59 -14.21 -6.69 -4.20
N ARG A 60 -13.51 -5.63 -3.80
CA ARG A 60 -14.12 -4.35 -3.38
C ARG A 60 -14.62 -3.46 -4.53
N ARG A 61 -14.64 -4.00 -5.76
CA ARG A 61 -15.34 -3.40 -6.92
C ARG A 61 -16.79 -3.90 -7.09
N ARG A 62 -17.32 -4.68 -6.15
CA ARG A 62 -18.76 -4.99 -6.09
C ARG A 62 -19.41 -4.28 -4.90
N THR A 63 -20.46 -3.52 -5.23
CA THR A 63 -21.46 -2.85 -4.37
C THR A 63 -20.87 -1.80 -3.41
N THR A 64 -20.95 -0.51 -3.73
CA THR A 64 -22.21 0.24 -3.57
C THR A 64 -22.32 1.32 -4.63
N GLY A 65 -22.91 0.95 -5.77
CA GLY A 65 -23.64 1.90 -6.59
C GLY A 65 -25.04 2.09 -5.98
N LYS A 66 -25.37 3.34 -5.66
CA LYS A 66 -26.69 4.00 -5.80
C LYS A 66 -27.91 3.07 -5.91
N THR A 67 -28.93 3.30 -5.06
CA THR A 67 -30.29 3.72 -5.48
C THR A 67 -31.19 3.97 -4.25
N LEU A 68 -31.67 5.22 -4.17
CA LEU A 68 -32.91 5.77 -3.60
C LEU A 68 -33.35 5.36 -2.19
#